data_AF-A0A6G3SVT4-F1
#
_entry.id   AF-A0A6G3SVT4-F1
#
_cell.length_a   1.000
_cell.length_b   1.000
_cell.length_c   1.000
_cell.angle_alpha   90.00
_cell.angle_beta   90.00
_cell.angle_gamma   90.00
#
_symmetry.space_group_name_H-M   'P 1'
#
loop_
_entity.id
_entity.type
_entity.pdbx_description
1 polymer ?
#
loop_
_entity_poly.entity_id
_entity_poly.type
_entity_poly.pdbx_seq_one_letter_code
_entity_poly.pdbx_strand_id
1 'polypeptide(L)' 'ASKWQWLRENDSTSAAGAAAVRLPHDFLTERLAGVAATDPGDASGSGWYSTATGAYDPELLELLGLDAALLPEVAPTG' A
#
# COMPACT_ATOMS: atom_id res chain seq x y z
N ALA A 1 -0.91 -7.86 -0.75
CA ALA A 1 -2.10 -8.46 -1.40
C ALA A 1 -2.82 -9.42 -0.45
N SER A 2 -2.24 -10.58 -0.11
CA SER A 2 -2.93 -11.64 0.66
C SER A 2 -3.48 -11.20 2.02
N LYS A 3 -2.69 -10.48 2.83
CA LYS A 3 -3.15 -9.99 4.16
C LYS A 3 -4.32 -9.01 4.06
N TRP A 4 -4.31 -8.13 3.06
CA TRP A 4 -5.39 -7.18 2.82
C TRP A 4 -6.66 -7.90 2.38
N GLN A 5 -6.54 -8.85 1.45
CA GLN A 5 -7.67 -9.65 1.00
C GLN A 5 -8.28 -10.44 2.16
N TRP A 6 -7.44 -11.09 2.98
CA TRP A 6 -7.91 -11.78 4.18
C TRP A 6 -8.64 -10.83 5.13
N LEU A 7 -8.12 -9.62 5.37
CA LEU A 7 -8.78 -8.64 6.22
C LEU A 7 -10.16 -8.26 5.67
N ARG A 8 -10.28 -8.00 4.37
CA ARG A 8 -11.58 -7.70 3.73
C ARG A 8 -12.60 -8.82 3.89
N GLU A 9 -12.16 -10.07 3.81
CA GLU A 9 -13.03 -11.25 3.91
C GLU A 9 -13.44 -11.58 5.34
N ASN A 10 -12.58 -11.31 6.32
CA ASN A 10 -12.75 -11.77 7.70
C ASN A 10 -13.14 -10.65 8.68
N ASP A 11 -12.76 -9.40 8.39
CA ASP A 11 -13.14 -8.21 9.15
C ASP A 11 -13.31 -7.00 8.22
N SER A 12 -14.40 -7.03 7.47
CA SER A 12 -14.75 -5.98 6.51
C SER A 12 -14.97 -4.61 7.16
N THR A 13 -15.30 -4.57 8.46
CA THR A 13 -15.49 -3.30 9.19
C THR A 13 -14.15 -2.61 9.39
N SER A 14 -13.13 -3.34 9.85
CA SER A 14 -11.76 -2.80 9.97
C SER A 14 -11.18 -2.45 8.61
N ALA A 15 -11.43 -3.25 7.58
CA ALA A 15 -10.97 -2.94 6.21
C ALA A 15 -11.60 -1.64 5.69
N ALA A 16 -12.92 -1.45 5.87
CA ALA A 16 -13.63 -0.24 5.45
C ALA A 16 -13.25 1.00 6.28
N GLY A 17 -12.87 0.81 7.55
CA GLY A 17 -12.42 1.88 8.43
C GLY A 17 -10.93 2.23 8.31
N ALA A 18 -10.18 1.53 7.46
CA ALA A 18 -8.75 1.76 7.30
C ALA A 18 -8.49 3.14 6.69
N ALA A 19 -7.81 4.01 7.43
CA ALA A 19 -7.40 5.33 6.95
C ALA A 19 -6.13 5.30 6.09
N ALA A 20 -5.34 4.22 6.19
CA ALA A 20 -4.08 4.05 5.49
C ALA A 20 -3.63 2.58 5.52
N VAL A 21 -2.92 2.15 4.48
CA VAL A 21 -2.18 0.88 4.44
C VAL A 21 -0.70 1.19 4.32
N ARG A 22 0.11 0.63 5.22
CA ARG A 22 1.55 0.94 5.37
C ARG A 22 2.34 -0.33 5.61
N LEU A 23 3.54 -0.39 5.08
CA LEU A 23 4.61 -1.22 5.61
C LEU A 23 5.11 -0.63 6.94
N PRO A 24 5.77 -1.45 7.79
CA PRO A 24 6.25 -0.97 9.09
C PRO A 24 7.14 0.27 8.99
N HIS A 25 8.00 0.36 7.97
CA HIS A 25 8.87 1.51 7.78
C HIS A 25 8.08 2.74 7.28
N ASP A 26 7.14 2.60 6.33
CA ASP A 26 6.30 3.70 5.87
C ASP A 26 5.57 4.38 7.04
N PHE A 27 5.06 3.57 7.99
CA PHE A 27 4.39 4.06 9.19
C PHE A 27 5.34 4.86 10.10
N LEU A 28 6.56 4.37 10.31
CA LEU A 28 7.56 5.09 11.09
C LEU A 28 7.97 6.40 10.40
N THR A 29 8.19 6.38 9.09
CA THR A 29 8.47 7.57 8.28
C THR A 29 7.34 8.59 8.41
N GLU A 30 6.08 8.16 8.33
CA GLU A 30 4.91 9.03 8.52
C GLU A 30 4.85 9.63 9.93
N ARG A 31 5.17 8.85 10.96
CA ARG A 31 5.19 9.34 12.36
C ARG A 31 6.33 10.32 12.62
N LEU A 32 7.48 10.16 11.96
CA LEU A 32 8.66 10.98 12.21
C LEU A 32 8.73 12.22 11.31
N ALA A 33 8.28 12.13 10.06
CA ALA A 33 8.40 13.16 9.05
C ALA A 33 7.05 13.77 8.63
N GLY A 34 5.91 13.21 9.07
CA GLY A 34 4.58 13.69 8.74
C GLY A 34 4.07 13.28 7.35
N VAL A 35 4.89 12.56 6.57
CA VAL A 35 4.54 12.05 5.24
C VAL A 35 4.92 10.58 5.17
N ALA A 36 4.01 9.76 4.63
CA ALA A 36 4.30 8.37 4.33
C ALA A 36 4.94 8.23 2.96
N ALA A 37 6.03 7.47 2.89
CA ALA A 37 6.72 7.14 1.65
C ALA A 37 7.23 5.71 1.75
N THR A 38 7.35 5.07 0.58
CA THR A 38 7.94 3.75 0.40
C THR A 38 8.92 3.79 -0.78
N ASP A 39 9.79 2.79 -0.93
CA ASP A 39 10.67 2.67 -2.10
C ASP A 39 10.21 1.55 -3.07
N PRO A 40 10.68 1.54 -4.34
CA PRO A 40 10.29 0.51 -5.32
C PRO A 40 10.59 -0.92 -4.89
N GLY A 41 11.68 -1.13 -4.14
CA GLY A 41 12.09 -2.44 -3.64
C GLY A 41 11.07 -2.97 -2.63
N ASP A 42 10.74 -2.18 -1.61
CA ASP A 42 9.75 -2.55 -0.62
C ASP A 42 8.32 -2.63 -1.20
N ALA A 43 7.96 -1.72 -2.11
CA ALA A 43 6.67 -1.74 -2.81
C ALA A 43 6.50 -3.02 -3.64
N SER A 44 7.56 -3.55 -4.25
CA SER A 44 7.49 -4.75 -5.10
C SER A 44 6.97 -6.01 -4.38
N GLY A 45 7.20 -6.10 -3.06
CA GLY A 45 6.72 -7.21 -2.23
C GLY A 45 5.24 -7.11 -1.85
N SER A 46 4.59 -5.99 -2.13
CA SER A 46 3.20 -5.74 -1.76
C SER A 46 2.19 -6.54 -2.60
N GLY A 47 2.55 -6.91 -3.84
CA GLY A 47 1.68 -7.60 -4.79
C GLY A 47 0.64 -6.71 -5.48
N TRP A 48 0.77 -5.38 -5.40
CA TRP A 48 -0.03 -4.40 -6.15
C TRP A 48 0.84 -3.31 -6.81
N TYR A 49 2.16 -3.53 -6.88
CA TYR A 49 3.13 -2.64 -7.52
C TYR A 49 3.67 -3.31 -8.79
N SER A 50 3.69 -2.57 -9.89
CA SER A 50 4.22 -3.03 -11.18
C SER A 50 5.66 -2.56 -11.34
N THR A 51 6.59 -3.51 -11.30
CA THR A 51 8.02 -3.22 -11.52
C THR A 51 8.32 -2.79 -12.96
N ALA A 52 7.44 -3.12 -13.92
CA ALA A 52 7.58 -2.70 -15.30
C ALA A 52 7.25 -1.21 -15.52
N THR A 53 6.30 -0.67 -14.75
CA THR A 53 5.86 0.73 -14.88
C THR A 53 6.42 1.64 -13.80
N GLY A 54 6.88 1.07 -12.68
CA GLY A 54 7.36 1.83 -11.54
C GLY A 54 6.23 2.44 -10.69
N ALA A 55 5.01 1.92 -10.80
CA ALA A 55 3.83 2.46 -10.15
C ALA A 55 2.91 1.37 -9.58
N TYR A 56 1.95 1.75 -8.75
CA TYR A 56 0.87 0.85 -8.36
C TYR A 56 0.03 0.46 -9.57
N ASP A 57 -0.31 -0.82 -9.64
CA ASP A 57 -1.07 -1.37 -10.76
C ASP A 57 -2.58 -1.18 -10.50
N PRO A 58 -3.27 -0.37 -11.32
CA PRO A 58 -4.66 -0.01 -11.07
C PRO A 58 -5.61 -1.22 -11.16
N GLU A 59 -5.34 -2.20 -12.03
CA GLU A 59 -6.20 -3.38 -12.17
C GLU A 59 -6.07 -4.29 -10.94
N LEU A 60 -4.86 -4.43 -10.40
CA LEU A 60 -4.65 -5.18 -9.15
C LEU A 60 -5.29 -4.48 -7.94
N LEU A 61 -5.20 -3.16 -7.88
CA LEU A 61 -5.85 -2.36 -6.83
C LEU A 61 -7.37 -2.48 -6.87
N GLU A 62 -7.97 -2.42 -8.06
CA GLU A 62 -9.41 -2.63 -8.26
C GLU A 62 -9.84 -4.04 -7.82
N LEU A 63 -9.11 -5.07 -8.25
CA LEU A 63 -9.36 -6.45 -7.84
C LEU A 63 -9.31 -6.63 -6.31
N LEU A 64 -8.37 -5.95 -5.66
CA LEU A 64 -8.19 -5.98 -4.22
C LEU A 64 -9.10 -5.00 -3.46
N GLY A 65 -9.93 -4.22 -4.16
CA GLY A 65 -10.77 -3.17 -3.58
C GLY A 65 -9.97 -2.22 -2.68
N LEU A 66 -8.76 -1.86 -3.11
CA LEU A 66 -7.83 -1.02 -2.36
C LEU A 66 -7.67 0.30 -3.11
N ASP A 67 -8.09 1.39 -2.50
CA ASP A 67 -7.89 2.73 -3.07
C ASP A 67 -6.40 3.09 -3.02
N ALA A 68 -5.85 3.53 -4.16
CA ALA A 68 -4.48 4.01 -4.26
C ALA A 68 -4.19 5.17 -3.30
N ALA A 69 -5.20 5.98 -2.95
CA ALA A 69 -5.05 7.08 -1.99
C ALA A 69 -4.73 6.61 -0.57
N LEU A 70 -5.00 5.33 -0.24
CA LEU A 70 -4.64 4.75 1.05
C LEU A 70 -3.18 4.29 1.12
N LEU A 71 -2.47 4.27 -0.01
CA LEU A 71 -1.07 3.82 -0.09
C LEU A 71 -0.09 5.00 0.06
N PRO A 72 1.13 4.74 0.55
CA PRO A 72 2.18 5.76 0.58
C PRO A 72 2.64 6.11 -0.85
N GLU A 73 3.29 7.26 -1.03
CA GLU A 73 3.95 7.57 -2.30
C GLU A 73 5.16 6.64 -2.50
N VAL A 74 5.35 6.13 -3.72
CA VAL A 74 6.58 5.42 -4.09
C VAL A 74 7.63 6.46 -4.47
N ALA A 75 8.56 6.72 -3.57
CA ALA A 75 9.65 7.66 -3.81
C ALA A 75 10.64 7.08 -4.84
N PRO A 76 11.20 7.90 -5.73
CA PRO A 76 12.24 7.44 -6.65
C PRO A 76 13.49 7.01 -5.86
N THR A 77 14.17 5.98 -6.36
CA THR A 77 15.48 5.60 -5.83
C THR A 77 16.49 6.71 -6.13
N GLY A 78 17.17 7.18 -5.09
CA GLY A 78 18.27 8.16 -5.21
C GLY A 78 19.58 7.56 -5.68
#